data_AF-A0A1A9QC04-F1
#
_entry.id   AF-A0A1A9QC04-F1
#
_cell.length_a   1.000
_cell.length_b   1.000
_cell.length_c   1.000
_cell.angle_alpha   90.00
_cell.angle_beta   90.00
_cell.angle_gamma   90.00
#
_symmetry.space_group_name_H-M   'P 1'
#
loop_
_entity.id
_entity.type
_entity.pdbx_description
1 polymer ?
#
loop_
_entity_poly.entity_id
_entity_poly.type
_entity_poly.pdbx_seq_one_letter_code
_entity_poly.pdbx_strand_id
1 'polypeptide(L)'
;MNLIKKNNGTKLKKECEKWLNSDSEKDIENVKKWCGIRLISNEIARRKKILFTKVEGVGLDWNNTYSQRMRLNSDTSHLRLGVDKLTDDEKWLKVVQGWCKKVEGSDYLASTKNIAKLTEDWCTKEGVNQ
;
A
#
# COMPACT_ATOMS: atom_id res chain seq x y z
N MET A 1 -16.69 -26.84 15.87
CA MET A 1 -16.11 -27.38 14.61
C MET A 1 -17.23 -27.42 13.57
N ASN A 2 -16.92 -27.17 12.29
CA ASN A 2 -17.78 -27.23 11.10
C ASN A 2 -18.45 -25.92 10.60
N LEU A 3 -17.76 -25.25 9.67
CA LEU A 3 -18.40 -24.63 8.51
C LEU A 3 -17.97 -25.42 7.27
N ILE A 4 -18.91 -26.21 6.74
CA ILE A 4 -18.71 -27.04 5.55
C ILE A 4 -18.59 -26.14 4.32
N LYS A 5 -17.35 -25.99 3.83
CA LYS A 5 -16.98 -25.36 2.56
C LYS A 5 -17.42 -26.23 1.36
N LYS A 6 -18.69 -26.22 0.96
CA LYS A 6 -19.13 -27.04 -0.21
C LYS A 6 -19.70 -26.31 -1.43
N ASN A 7 -19.85 -24.98 -1.44
CA ASN A 7 -20.47 -24.28 -2.59
C ASN A 7 -19.70 -23.06 -3.15
N ASN A 8 -18.47 -22.77 -2.70
CA ASN A 8 -17.79 -21.54 -3.10
C ASN A 8 -17.11 -21.65 -4.48
N GLY A 9 -16.54 -22.82 -4.82
CA GLY A 9 -15.78 -22.99 -6.07
C GLY A 9 -16.64 -22.90 -7.33
N THR A 10 -17.81 -23.54 -7.35
CA THR A 10 -18.71 -23.54 -8.52
C THR A 10 -19.33 -22.16 -8.77
N LYS A 11 -19.68 -21.44 -7.69
CA LYS A 11 -20.19 -20.06 -7.80
C LYS A 11 -19.09 -19.13 -8.29
N LEU A 12 -17.87 -19.27 -7.75
CA LEU A 12 -16.71 -18.50 -8.20
C LEU A 12 -16.41 -18.76 -9.68
N LYS A 13 -16.41 -20.02 -10.12
CA LYS A 13 -16.20 -20.39 -11.53
C LYS A 13 -17.20 -19.67 -12.45
N LYS A 14 -18.49 -19.70 -12.12
CA LYS A 14 -19.54 -19.02 -12.90
C LYS A 14 -19.36 -17.50 -12.97
N GLU A 15 -18.96 -16.86 -11.86
CA GLU A 15 -18.71 -15.42 -11.85
C GLU A 15 -17.44 -15.06 -12.63
N CYS A 16 -16.36 -15.84 -12.50
CA CYS A 16 -15.15 -15.66 -13.31
C CYS A 16 -15.43 -15.81 -14.81
N GLU A 17 -16.25 -16.78 -15.23
CA GLU A 17 -16.64 -16.96 -16.63
C GLU A 17 -17.43 -15.75 -17.18
N LYS A 18 -18.25 -15.10 -16.35
CA LYS A 18 -18.92 -13.84 -16.72
C LYS A 18 -17.93 -12.70 -16.87
N TRP A 19 -16.99 -12.57 -15.93
CA TRP A 19 -16.01 -11.48 -15.92
C TRP A 19 -14.96 -11.59 -17.02
N LEU A 20 -14.56 -12.80 -17.41
CA LEU A 20 -13.63 -13.03 -18.52
C LEU A 20 -14.16 -12.54 -19.87
N ASN A 21 -15.48 -12.38 -20.01
CA ASN A 21 -16.15 -11.92 -21.22
C ASN A 21 -16.70 -10.49 -21.07
N SER A 22 -16.26 -9.74 -20.06
CA SER A 22 -16.76 -8.41 -19.72
C SER A 22 -15.61 -7.41 -19.61
N ASP A 23 -15.74 -6.28 -20.31
CA ASP A 23 -14.82 -5.14 -20.20
C ASP A 23 -15.31 -4.10 -19.17
N SER A 24 -16.28 -4.47 -18.31
CA SER A 24 -16.81 -3.57 -17.29
C SER A 24 -15.78 -3.32 -16.18
N GLU A 25 -15.55 -2.05 -15.86
CA GLU A 25 -14.70 -1.64 -14.73
C GLU A 25 -15.14 -2.26 -13.40
N LYS A 26 -16.45 -2.41 -13.20
CA LYS A 26 -17.03 -3.06 -12.01
C LYS A 26 -16.65 -4.55 -11.92
N ASP A 27 -16.62 -5.23 -13.04
CA ASP A 27 -16.27 -6.66 -13.09
C ASP A 27 -14.77 -6.85 -12.86
N ILE A 28 -13.94 -5.98 -13.41
CA ILE A 28 -12.50 -5.93 -13.11
C ILE A 28 -12.25 -5.74 -11.61
N GLU A 29 -12.96 -4.82 -10.94
CA GLU A 29 -12.85 -4.66 -9.50
C GLU A 29 -13.25 -5.93 -8.72
N ASN A 30 -14.30 -6.63 -9.17
CA ASN A 30 -14.76 -7.84 -8.50
C ASN A 30 -13.75 -8.97 -8.65
N VAL A 31 -13.15 -9.14 -9.83
CA VAL A 31 -12.03 -10.07 -10.06
C VAL A 31 -10.87 -9.74 -9.13
N LYS A 32 -10.45 -8.45 -9.06
CA LYS A 32 -9.36 -8.03 -8.17
C LYS A 32 -9.64 -8.41 -6.73
N LYS A 33 -10.83 -8.08 -6.20
CA LYS A 33 -11.24 -8.44 -4.83
C LYS A 33 -11.17 -9.95 -4.57
N TRP A 34 -11.63 -10.76 -5.53
CA TRP A 34 -11.59 -12.22 -5.44
C TRP A 34 -10.17 -12.80 -5.46
N CYS A 35 -9.33 -12.31 -6.36
CA CYS A 35 -7.92 -12.68 -6.42
C CYS A 35 -7.12 -12.15 -5.22
N GLY A 36 -7.74 -11.39 -4.32
CA GLY A 36 -7.07 -10.75 -3.20
C GLY A 36 -6.18 -9.58 -3.64
N ILE A 37 -6.35 -9.09 -4.87
CA ILE A 37 -5.69 -7.88 -5.36
C ILE A 37 -6.44 -6.68 -4.77
N ARG A 38 -5.70 -5.78 -4.12
CA ARG A 38 -6.25 -4.61 -3.46
C ARG A 38 -5.43 -3.38 -3.84
N LEU A 39 -6.08 -2.23 -3.88
CA LEU A 39 -5.40 -0.96 -3.95
C LEU A 39 -4.73 -0.66 -2.60
N ILE A 40 -3.47 -0.24 -2.61
CA ILE A 40 -2.72 0.06 -1.38
C ILE A 40 -3.41 1.14 -0.56
N SER A 41 -3.80 2.26 -1.16
CA SER A 41 -4.49 3.33 -0.43
C SER A 41 -5.80 2.89 0.25
N ASN A 42 -6.53 1.94 -0.35
CA ASN A 42 -7.72 1.36 0.27
C ASN A 42 -7.37 0.48 1.48
N GLU A 43 -6.28 -0.29 1.41
CA GLU A 43 -5.80 -1.08 2.55
C GLU A 43 -5.37 -0.17 3.71
N ILE A 44 -4.61 0.89 3.42
CA ILE A 44 -4.16 1.87 4.43
C ILE A 44 -5.37 2.54 5.10
N ALA A 45 -6.37 2.95 4.33
CA ALA A 45 -7.61 3.51 4.86
C ALA A 45 -8.38 2.53 5.76
N ARG A 46 -8.43 1.23 5.43
CA ARG A 46 -9.06 0.20 6.28
C ARG A 46 -8.38 0.06 7.64
N ARG A 47 -7.08 0.37 7.73
CA ARG A 47 -6.31 0.39 8.98
C ARG A 47 -6.44 1.71 9.75
N LYS A 48 -7.29 2.63 9.28
CA LYS A 48 -7.52 3.96 9.85
C LYS A 48 -6.23 4.80 9.91
N LYS A 49 -5.38 4.66 8.90
CA LYS A 49 -4.13 5.42 8.74
C LYS A 49 -4.29 6.45 7.65
N ILE A 50 -3.55 7.55 7.75
CA ILE A 50 -3.67 8.67 6.82
C ILE A 50 -2.37 8.77 6.01
N LEU A 51 -2.49 8.62 4.70
CA LEU A 51 -1.38 8.84 3.76
C LEU A 51 -1.04 10.33 3.70
N PHE A 52 0.24 10.67 3.73
CA PHE A 52 0.67 12.06 3.60
C PHE A 52 0.21 12.70 2.29
N THR A 53 0.15 11.95 1.20
CA THR A 53 -0.35 12.39 -0.11
C THR A 53 -1.79 12.93 -0.08
N LYS A 54 -2.57 12.62 0.97
CA LYS A 54 -3.97 13.02 1.14
C LYS A 54 -4.19 14.12 2.20
N VAL A 55 -3.14 14.65 2.83
CA VAL A 55 -3.22 15.68 3.87
C VAL A 55 -2.93 17.06 3.26
N GLU A 56 -3.79 18.05 3.45
CA GLU A 56 -3.47 19.44 3.07
C GLU A 56 -2.37 20.00 3.99
N GLY A 57 -1.38 20.71 3.44
CA GLY A 57 -0.25 21.24 4.23
C GLY A 57 0.91 20.25 4.49
N VAL A 58 1.02 19.22 3.65
CA VAL A 58 1.92 18.04 3.77
C VAL A 58 3.38 18.30 4.17
N GLY A 59 3.94 19.48 3.87
CA GLY A 59 5.37 19.75 4.06
C GLY A 59 5.84 19.60 5.51
N LEU A 60 5.04 20.04 6.49
CA LEU A 60 5.39 19.96 7.91
C LEU A 60 5.27 18.53 8.45
N ASP A 61 4.25 17.78 8.02
CA ASP A 61 4.05 16.40 8.45
C ASP A 61 5.14 15.47 7.87
N TRP A 62 5.54 15.67 6.61
CA TRP A 62 6.68 14.96 6.02
C TRP A 62 7.96 15.22 6.78
N ASN A 63 8.31 16.49 7.04
CA ASN A 63 9.56 16.83 7.71
C ASN A 63 9.64 16.26 9.12
N ASN A 64 8.55 16.32 9.90
CA ASN A 64 8.53 15.79 11.26
C ASN A 64 8.66 14.27 11.30
N THR A 65 7.86 13.56 10.50
CA THR A 65 7.92 12.10 10.40
C THR A 65 9.27 11.63 9.87
N TYR A 66 9.77 12.29 8.84
CA TYR A 66 11.06 11.97 8.25
C TYR A 66 12.20 12.20 9.26
N SER A 67 12.24 13.36 9.91
CA SER A 67 13.28 13.67 10.91
C SER A 67 13.30 12.67 12.07
N GLN A 68 12.13 12.21 12.52
CA GLN A 68 12.05 11.17 13.54
C GLN A 68 12.60 9.82 13.04
N ARG A 69 12.30 9.41 11.81
CA ARG A 69 12.87 8.19 11.20
C ARG A 69 14.38 8.27 10.99
N MET A 70 14.88 9.46 10.66
CA MET A 70 16.32 9.72 10.58
C MET A 70 16.96 9.51 11.95
N ARG A 71 16.38 10.12 13.00
CA ARG A 71 16.85 9.96 14.39
C ARG A 71 16.82 8.50 14.87
N LEU A 72 15.82 7.73 14.46
CA LEU A 72 15.68 6.31 14.84
C LEU A 72 16.59 5.37 14.03
N ASN A 73 17.40 5.87 13.10
CA ASN A 73 18.24 5.05 12.20
C ASN A 73 17.45 3.90 11.54
N SER A 74 16.19 4.14 11.16
CA SER A 74 15.37 3.12 10.51
C SER A 74 16.10 2.55 9.29
N ASP A 75 16.16 1.22 9.21
CA ASP A 75 16.65 0.51 8.03
C ASP A 75 15.83 0.95 6.81
N THR A 76 16.52 1.17 5.70
CA THR A 76 15.93 1.62 4.43
C THR A 76 16.24 0.66 3.28
N SER A 77 17.04 -0.39 3.55
CA SER A 77 17.46 -1.37 2.55
C SER A 77 16.28 -2.07 1.88
N HIS A 78 15.19 -2.28 2.62
CA HIS A 78 13.96 -2.89 2.12
C HIS A 78 13.18 -2.02 1.14
N LEU A 79 13.40 -0.70 1.11
CA LEU A 79 12.70 0.19 0.17
C LEU A 79 13.26 0.11 -1.24
N ARG A 80 14.53 -0.34 -1.40
CA ARG A 80 15.20 -0.52 -2.70
C ARG A 80 15.08 0.71 -3.63
N LEU A 81 15.18 1.91 -3.08
CA LEU A 81 14.97 3.16 -3.81
C LEU A 81 16.17 3.63 -4.64
N GLY A 82 17.26 2.86 -4.66
CA GLY A 82 18.44 3.13 -5.50
C GLY A 82 19.22 4.39 -5.12
N VAL A 83 19.01 4.91 -3.92
CA VAL A 83 19.71 6.06 -3.36
C VAL A 83 20.18 5.68 -1.96
N ASP A 84 21.39 6.05 -1.58
CA ASP A 84 21.88 5.81 -0.22
C ASP A 84 21.50 6.99 0.67
N LYS A 85 20.73 6.69 1.73
CA LYS A 85 20.35 7.61 2.81
C LYS A 85 21.54 8.40 3.37
N LEU A 86 22.75 7.84 3.32
CA LEU A 86 23.95 8.37 3.96
C LEU A 86 24.62 9.54 3.23
N THR A 87 24.14 9.92 2.03
CA THR A 87 24.84 10.90 1.18
C THR A 87 24.10 12.23 1.02
N ASP A 88 22.76 12.25 1.09
CA ASP A 88 21.96 13.46 0.87
C ASP A 88 20.51 13.27 1.37
N ASP A 89 20.21 13.85 2.54
CA ASP A 89 18.91 13.73 3.21
C ASP A 89 17.77 14.38 2.42
N GLU A 90 18.03 15.50 1.74
CA GLU A 90 16.99 16.23 0.99
C GLU A 90 16.62 15.46 -0.28
N LYS A 91 17.63 14.94 -0.98
CA LYS A 91 17.42 14.10 -2.17
C LYS A 91 16.71 12.80 -1.79
N TRP A 92 17.10 12.16 -0.69
CA TRP A 92 16.43 10.96 -0.21
C TRP A 92 14.97 11.23 0.16
N LEU A 93 14.66 12.33 0.86
CA LEU A 93 13.28 12.72 1.16
C LEU A 93 12.44 12.87 -0.11
N LYS A 94 12.96 13.55 -1.15
CA LYS A 94 12.24 13.69 -2.44
C LYS A 94 11.98 12.33 -3.10
N VAL A 95 12.94 11.41 -3.02
CA VAL A 95 12.81 10.05 -3.56
C VAL A 95 11.73 9.26 -2.81
N VAL A 96 11.72 9.31 -1.48
CA VAL A 96 10.69 8.67 -0.64
C VAL A 96 9.31 9.26 -0.93
N GLN A 97 9.19 10.59 -1.02
CA GLN A 97 7.93 11.25 -1.38
C GLN A 97 7.42 10.80 -2.75
N GLY A 98 8.31 10.72 -3.75
CA GLY A 98 7.98 10.22 -5.08
C GLY A 98 7.55 8.76 -5.08
N TRP A 99 8.22 7.92 -4.30
CA TRP A 99 7.84 6.52 -4.12
C TRP A 99 6.45 6.39 -3.47
N CYS A 100 6.17 7.15 -2.41
CA CYS A 100 4.87 7.13 -1.73
C CYS A 100 3.70 7.51 -2.65
N LYS A 101 3.89 8.51 -3.52
CA LYS A 101 2.90 8.90 -4.54
C LYS A 101 2.65 7.80 -5.59
N LYS A 102 3.66 7.02 -5.94
CA LYS A 102 3.52 5.92 -6.91
C LYS A 102 2.86 4.70 -6.28
N VAL A 103 3.31 4.34 -5.08
CA VAL A 103 2.91 3.08 -4.42
C VAL A 103 1.46 3.16 -3.91
N GLU A 104 0.95 4.33 -3.50
CA GLU A 104 -0.42 4.45 -2.99
C GLU A 104 -1.51 4.04 -4.00
N GLY A 105 -1.25 4.27 -5.29
CA GLY A 105 -2.13 3.96 -6.40
C GLY A 105 -1.89 2.57 -6.98
N SER A 106 -0.94 1.82 -6.44
CA SER A 106 -0.59 0.50 -6.93
C SER A 106 -1.52 -0.57 -6.35
N ASP A 107 -1.85 -1.55 -7.18
CA ASP A 107 -2.46 -2.79 -6.75
C ASP A 107 -1.40 -3.69 -6.09
N TYR A 108 -1.80 -4.42 -5.06
CA TYR A 108 -0.98 -5.43 -4.41
C TYR A 108 -1.79 -6.68 -4.08
N LEU A 109 -1.12 -7.83 -4.03
CA LEU A 109 -1.73 -9.06 -3.59
C LEU A 109 -1.78 -9.09 -2.05
N ALA A 110 -2.96 -9.27 -1.47
CA ALA A 110 -3.18 -9.21 -0.03
C ALA A 110 -2.40 -10.29 0.76
N SER A 111 -2.02 -11.39 0.10
CA SER A 111 -1.13 -12.41 0.69
C SER A 111 0.32 -11.93 0.78
N THR A 112 0.76 -11.03 -0.10
CA THR A 112 2.07 -10.38 -0.04
C THR A 112 1.97 -9.10 0.81
N LYS A 113 2.03 -9.26 2.14
CA LYS A 113 1.83 -8.14 3.08
C LYS A 113 2.90 -7.04 3.04
N ASN A 114 4.04 -7.30 2.40
CA ASN A 114 5.23 -6.47 2.55
C ASN A 114 5.01 -5.05 2.03
N ILE A 115 4.44 -4.87 0.83
CA ILE A 115 4.35 -3.52 0.24
C ILE A 115 3.33 -2.62 0.95
N ALA A 116 2.20 -3.18 1.39
CA ALA A 116 1.20 -2.42 2.14
C ALA A 116 1.73 -2.00 3.52
N LYS A 117 2.48 -2.88 4.20
CA LYS A 117 3.13 -2.55 5.47
C LYS A 117 4.23 -1.49 5.28
N LEU A 118 5.08 -1.64 4.26
CA LEU A 118 6.09 -0.63 3.94
C LEU A 118 5.47 0.72 3.61
N THR A 119 4.36 0.75 2.88
CA THR A 119 3.63 1.99 2.60
C THR A 119 3.04 2.60 3.87
N GLU A 120 2.46 1.77 4.75
CA GLU A 120 1.98 2.24 6.06
C GLU A 120 3.10 2.89 6.85
N ASP A 121 4.25 2.22 6.93
CA ASP A 121 5.39 2.72 7.67
C ASP A 121 5.85 4.05 7.06
N TRP A 122 6.20 4.06 5.78
CA TRP A 122 6.95 5.18 5.21
C TRP A 122 6.08 6.34 4.68
N CYS A 123 4.80 6.10 4.43
CA CYS A 123 3.92 7.07 3.78
C CYS A 123 2.77 7.57 4.67
N THR A 124 2.71 7.18 5.95
CA THR A 124 1.67 7.63 6.88
C THR A 124 2.25 8.32 8.12
N LYS A 125 1.45 9.20 8.72
CA LYS A 125 1.81 9.91 9.95
C LYS A 125 2.04 8.95 11.11
N GLU A 126 1.26 7.88 11.18
CA GLU A 126 1.27 6.95 12.29
C GLU A 126 2.35 5.88 12.18
N GLY A 127 3.00 5.73 11.02
CA GLY A 127 3.99 4.69 10.79
C GLY A 127 5.29 4.86 11.60
N VAL A 128 5.60 6.08 12.07
CA VAL A 128 6.87 6.40 12.77
C VAL A 128 6.92 5.83 14.19
N ASN A 129 5.75 5.60 14.78
CA ASN A 129 5.60 5.21 16.18
C ASN A 129 5.45 3.68 16.37
N GLN A 130 5.85 2.87 15.38
CA GLN A 130 5.72 1.40 15.42
C GLN A 130 7.08 0.72 15.49
#